data_AF-A0A7W0LR51-F1
#
_entry.id   AF-A0A7W0LR51-F1
#
_cell.length_a   1.000
_cell.length_b   1.000
_cell.length_c   1.000
_cell.angle_alpha   90.00
_cell.angle_beta   90.00
_cell.angle_gamma   90.00
#
_symmetry.space_group_name_H-M   'P 1'
#
loop_
_entity.id
_entity.type
_entity.pdbx_description
1 polymer ?
#
loop_
_entity_poly.entity_id
_entity_poly.type
_entity_poly.pdbx_seq_one_letter_code
_entity_poly.pdbx_strand_id
1 'polypeptide(L)'
;ADTPAYLNFPGEDRHVRYGEGIHVGYRHYDAVDREVSYPFGHGLSYTMFEYSDLTATAIEASTPVAAQGWRGAPRITVEVTVTNTGRVEGKEVVQVYVCDPGSSVARPVRELKAFTKVALAPGASETVAFTLAERDLSYWSIRAHGWVLEPGPFQVAIGASSRDLRLTATVEVAGPPPAFPLDGNSTLAEWLDHPLGHDVLMDLLRRSPGGDLTPLLEDPGRRRMLGSFPMPRLAAMLGPTLGDELGRALAATLDG
;
A
#
# COMPACT_ATOMS: atom_id res chain seq x y z
N ALA A 1 9.60 -29.30 1.00
CA ALA A 1 8.55 -28.98 -0.01
C ALA A 1 8.09 -27.54 0.24
N ASP A 2 9.04 -26.61 0.19
CA ASP A 2 8.91 -25.32 0.88
C ASP A 2 8.62 -24.16 -0.07
N THR A 3 8.85 -24.35 -1.36
CA THR A 3 8.54 -23.34 -2.38
C THR A 3 7.02 -23.18 -2.52
N PRO A 4 6.48 -21.95 -2.54
CA PRO A 4 5.04 -21.70 -2.53
C PRO A 4 4.30 -22.27 -3.74
N ALA A 5 4.97 -22.39 -4.88
CA ALA A 5 4.40 -22.97 -6.10
C ALA A 5 4.41 -24.51 -6.13
N TYR A 6 4.94 -25.18 -5.11
CA TYR A 6 5.19 -26.64 -5.13
C TYR A 6 3.94 -27.46 -5.48
N LEU A 7 2.76 -27.08 -4.98
CA LEU A 7 1.52 -27.80 -5.24
C LEU A 7 0.90 -27.51 -6.62
N ASN A 8 1.25 -26.37 -7.23
CA ASN A 8 0.63 -25.92 -8.48
C ASN A 8 1.56 -26.06 -9.70
N PHE A 9 2.80 -26.52 -9.53
CA PHE A 9 3.79 -26.68 -10.59
C PHE A 9 4.09 -28.17 -10.85
N PRO A 10 4.12 -28.64 -12.11
CA PRO A 10 4.01 -27.88 -13.37
C PRO A 10 2.57 -27.62 -13.85
N GLY A 11 1.56 -27.88 -13.01
CA GLY A 11 0.14 -27.72 -13.33
C GLY A 11 -0.53 -29.00 -13.82
N GLU A 12 -1.78 -28.88 -14.26
CA GLU A 12 -2.64 -29.97 -14.73
C GLU A 12 -3.45 -29.51 -15.95
N ASP A 13 -3.75 -30.41 -16.90
CA ASP A 13 -4.56 -30.12 -18.09
C ASP A 13 -4.17 -28.87 -18.89
N ARG A 14 -2.85 -28.58 -18.98
CA ARG A 14 -2.28 -27.37 -19.63
C ARG A 14 -2.68 -26.05 -18.95
N HIS A 15 -3.07 -26.12 -17.68
CA HIS A 15 -3.38 -24.97 -16.85
C HIS A 15 -2.49 -24.97 -15.60
N VAL A 16 -1.95 -23.79 -15.27
CA VAL A 16 -1.13 -23.56 -14.07
C VAL A 16 -1.81 -22.49 -13.25
N ARG A 17 -2.28 -22.86 -12.05
CA ARG A 17 -2.90 -21.92 -11.12
C ARG A 17 -1.83 -21.28 -10.23
N TYR A 18 -1.71 -19.96 -10.29
CA TYR A 18 -0.79 -19.20 -9.43
C TYR A 18 -1.42 -19.00 -8.04
N GLY A 19 -1.54 -20.09 -7.29
CA GLY A 19 -2.22 -20.13 -5.98
C GLY A 19 -1.48 -19.36 -4.89
N GLU A 20 -0.19 -19.08 -5.06
CA GLU A 20 0.63 -18.31 -4.15
C GLU A 20 0.38 -16.79 -4.23
N GLY A 21 -0.31 -16.31 -5.26
CA GLY A 21 -0.60 -14.89 -5.46
C GLY A 21 0.67 -14.03 -5.45
N ILE A 22 0.68 -12.99 -4.63
CA ILE A 22 1.83 -12.07 -4.50
C ILE A 22 3.00 -12.66 -3.68
N HIS A 23 2.78 -13.78 -2.97
CA HIS A 23 3.77 -14.40 -2.12
C HIS A 23 4.69 -15.32 -2.94
N VAL A 24 5.51 -14.70 -3.79
CA VAL A 24 6.51 -15.40 -4.61
C VAL A 24 7.91 -15.19 -4.02
N GLY A 25 8.68 -16.27 -3.89
CA GLY A 25 10.05 -16.25 -3.39
C GLY A 25 10.13 -15.76 -1.94
N TYR A 26 11.02 -14.81 -1.66
CA TYR A 26 11.23 -14.29 -0.30
C TYR A 26 9.95 -13.68 0.32
N ARG A 27 9.04 -13.14 -0.49
CA ARG A 27 7.72 -12.65 -0.02
C ARG A 27 6.89 -13.74 0.65
N HIS A 28 7.05 -15.00 0.23
CA HIS A 28 6.44 -16.14 0.92
C HIS A 28 7.24 -16.52 2.15
N TYR A 29 8.53 -16.80 1.99
CA TYR A 29 9.36 -17.32 3.07
C TYR A 29 9.38 -16.39 4.29
N ASP A 30 9.37 -15.08 4.08
CA ASP A 30 9.30 -14.10 5.16
C ASP A 30 7.89 -13.99 5.76
N ALA A 31 6.83 -14.14 4.94
CA ALA A 31 5.44 -14.12 5.43
C ALA A 31 5.07 -15.33 6.29
N VAL A 32 5.67 -16.50 6.03
CA VAL A 32 5.45 -17.72 6.81
C VAL A 32 6.58 -18.02 7.80
N ASP A 33 7.49 -17.06 8.01
CA ASP A 33 8.67 -17.18 8.87
C ASP A 33 9.46 -18.50 8.67
N ARG A 34 9.63 -18.88 7.40
CA ARG A 34 10.31 -20.12 7.01
C ARG A 34 11.80 -19.87 6.89
N GLU A 35 12.63 -20.68 7.53
CA GLU A 35 14.08 -20.66 7.31
C GLU A 35 14.44 -21.08 5.88
N VAL A 36 15.44 -20.41 5.30
CA VAL A 36 15.98 -20.69 3.96
C VAL A 36 17.49 -20.79 4.03
N SER A 37 18.10 -21.62 3.18
CA SER A 37 19.55 -21.81 3.18
C SER A 37 20.31 -20.50 2.95
N TYR A 38 19.84 -19.68 2.01
CA TYR A 38 20.34 -18.34 1.76
C TYR A 38 19.17 -17.40 1.41
N PRO A 39 18.99 -16.30 2.15
CA PRO A 39 17.89 -15.38 1.89
C PRO A 39 18.10 -14.58 0.60
N PHE A 40 17.03 -13.99 0.09
CA PHE A 40 17.10 -13.14 -1.09
C PHE A 40 18.02 -11.94 -0.84
N GLY A 41 18.88 -11.64 -1.81
CA GLY A 41 19.88 -10.58 -1.72
C GLY A 41 21.12 -10.92 -0.89
N HIS A 42 21.26 -12.16 -0.39
CA HIS A 42 22.43 -12.56 0.40
C HIS A 42 23.70 -12.69 -0.44
N GLY A 43 24.82 -12.20 0.09
CA GLY A 43 26.14 -12.38 -0.47
C GLY A 43 27.21 -12.07 0.58
N LEU A 44 28.31 -12.83 0.55
CA LEU A 44 29.45 -12.59 1.42
C LEU A 44 30.47 -11.69 0.73
N SER A 45 31.31 -11.04 1.55
CA SER A 45 32.44 -10.23 1.10
C SER A 45 33.69 -10.63 1.87
N TYR A 46 34.87 -10.35 1.30
CA TYR A 46 36.15 -10.47 2.00
C TYR A 46 36.43 -9.29 2.94
N THR A 47 35.56 -8.27 2.92
CA THR A 47 35.58 -7.15 3.86
C THR A 47 34.24 -7.02 4.60
N MET A 48 34.20 -6.16 5.61
CA MET A 48 32.99 -5.88 6.40
C MET A 48 32.50 -4.46 6.10
N PHE A 49 31.19 -4.27 6.16
CA PHE A 49 30.55 -2.97 5.99
C PHE A 49 29.64 -2.68 7.17
N GLU A 50 29.60 -1.42 7.59
CA GLU A 50 28.67 -0.91 8.60
C GLU A 50 27.77 0.16 7.99
N TYR A 51 26.57 0.28 8.52
CA TYR A 51 25.53 1.17 8.04
C TYR A 51 25.19 2.11 9.19
N SER A 52 25.15 3.42 8.93
CA SER A 52 24.83 4.45 9.92
C SER A 52 23.98 5.56 9.31
N ASP A 53 23.49 6.45 10.17
CA ASP A 53 22.87 7.72 9.78
C ASP A 53 21.70 7.59 8.79
N LEU A 54 20.86 6.56 8.98
CA LEU A 54 19.64 6.40 8.20
C LEU A 54 18.69 7.57 8.46
N THR A 55 18.37 8.30 7.40
CA THR A 55 17.28 9.27 7.38
C THR A 55 16.26 8.88 6.32
N ALA A 56 14.98 9.01 6.64
CA ALA A 56 13.89 8.76 5.71
C ALA A 56 12.84 9.85 5.90
N THR A 57 12.51 10.57 4.83
CA THR A 57 11.66 11.76 4.88
C THR A 57 10.60 11.68 3.80
N ALA A 58 9.34 11.86 4.19
CA ALA A 58 8.26 12.01 3.23
C ALA A 58 8.33 13.40 2.58
N ILE A 59 8.19 13.45 1.26
CA ILE A 59 7.91 14.68 0.54
C ILE A 59 6.45 14.63 0.12
N GLU A 60 5.69 15.56 0.68
CA GLU A 60 4.25 15.64 0.51
C GLU A 60 3.84 15.99 -0.92
N ALA A 61 2.59 15.67 -1.24
CA ALA A 61 2.01 15.98 -2.52
C ALA A 61 1.70 17.48 -2.65
N SER A 62 2.16 18.09 -3.75
CA SER A 62 1.98 19.52 -3.98
C SER A 62 0.59 19.90 -4.47
N THR A 63 -0.17 18.99 -5.11
CA THR A 63 -1.58 19.25 -5.53
C THR A 63 -2.29 17.98 -6.03
N PRO A 64 -3.57 17.73 -5.66
CA PRO A 64 -4.40 16.73 -6.31
C PRO A 64 -4.71 17.17 -7.76
N VAL A 65 -4.57 16.28 -8.75
CA VAL A 65 -5.06 16.53 -10.11
C VAL A 65 -6.14 15.53 -10.44
N ALA A 66 -7.38 16.02 -10.50
CA ALA A 66 -8.51 15.21 -10.93
C ALA A 66 -8.23 14.60 -12.32
N ALA A 67 -8.58 13.31 -12.48
CA ALA A 67 -8.48 12.50 -13.70
C ALA A 67 -7.08 12.06 -14.19
N GLN A 68 -5.96 12.39 -13.53
CA GLN A 68 -4.61 11.95 -13.96
C GLN A 68 -3.70 11.42 -12.84
N GLY A 69 -4.23 11.27 -11.62
CA GLY A 69 -3.44 10.95 -10.43
C GLY A 69 -2.80 12.21 -9.81
N TRP A 70 -1.77 12.03 -8.98
CA TRP A 70 -1.15 13.13 -8.25
C TRP A 70 -0.07 13.85 -9.08
N ARG A 71 -0.21 15.17 -9.29
CA ARG A 71 0.97 15.98 -9.66
C ARG A 71 1.77 16.26 -8.40
N GLY A 72 3.00 15.75 -8.39
CA GLY A 72 3.87 15.81 -7.22
C GLY A 72 3.55 14.73 -6.19
N ALA A 73 3.12 13.54 -6.61
CA ALA A 73 2.81 12.39 -5.76
C ALA A 73 3.76 12.18 -4.56
N PRO A 74 3.24 11.65 -3.43
CA PRO A 74 4.05 11.44 -2.25
C PRO A 74 5.20 10.50 -2.56
N ARG A 75 6.37 10.87 -2.04
CA ARG A 75 7.63 10.16 -2.23
C ARG A 75 8.40 10.12 -0.92
N ILE A 76 9.28 9.14 -0.76
CA ILE A 76 10.16 9.06 0.40
C ILE A 76 11.60 9.18 -0.09
N THR A 77 12.34 10.16 0.43
CA THR A 77 13.79 10.23 0.26
C THR A 77 14.44 9.47 1.39
N VAL A 78 15.37 8.58 1.06
CA VAL A 78 16.08 7.73 2.02
C VAL A 78 17.57 7.95 1.83
N GLU A 79 18.28 8.34 2.87
CA GLU A 79 19.74 8.48 2.86
C GLU A 79 20.35 7.61 3.95
N VAL A 80 21.48 6.97 3.64
CA VAL A 80 22.20 6.12 4.58
C VAL A 80 23.69 6.16 4.28
N THR A 81 24.51 6.20 5.33
CA THR A 81 25.96 6.14 5.21
C THR A 81 26.43 4.70 5.33
N VAL A 82 27.28 4.27 4.40
CA VAL A 82 27.92 2.95 4.42
C VAL A 82 29.41 3.12 4.55
N THR A 83 30.02 2.38 5.47
CA THR A 83 31.45 2.42 5.75
C THR A 83 32.06 1.05 5.58
N ASN A 84 33.17 0.93 4.84
CA ASN A 84 33.96 -0.30 4.83
C ASN A 84 34.85 -0.34 6.07
N THR A 85 34.54 -1.23 7.01
CA THR A 85 35.27 -1.37 8.29
C THR A 85 36.31 -2.48 8.26
N GLY A 86 36.44 -3.22 7.16
CA GLY A 86 37.46 -4.24 7.01
C GLY A 86 38.79 -3.71 6.47
N ARG A 87 39.67 -4.65 6.08
CA ARG A 87 41.09 -4.36 5.74
C ARG A 87 41.37 -4.36 4.24
N VAL A 88 40.40 -4.76 3.42
CA VAL A 88 40.53 -4.81 1.97
C VAL A 88 39.43 -4.01 1.30
N GLU A 89 39.69 -3.52 0.10
CA GLU A 89 38.65 -2.89 -0.71
C GLU A 89 37.55 -3.91 -1.02
N GLY A 90 36.31 -3.45 -1.04
CA GLY A 90 35.17 -4.29 -1.38
C GLY A 90 34.02 -3.48 -1.98
N LYS A 91 33.01 -4.20 -2.44
CA LYS A 91 31.76 -3.61 -2.90
C LYS A 91 30.60 -4.10 -2.05
N GLU A 92 29.72 -3.18 -1.67
CA GLU A 92 28.52 -3.48 -0.88
C GLU A 92 27.27 -3.15 -1.70
N VAL A 93 26.23 -3.97 -1.57
CA VAL A 93 24.92 -3.72 -2.18
C VAL A 93 23.95 -3.30 -1.08
N VAL A 94 23.66 -2.01 -1.03
CA VAL A 94 22.67 -1.42 -0.12
C VAL A 94 21.29 -1.70 -0.66
N GLN A 95 20.44 -2.36 0.11
CA GLN A 95 19.08 -2.74 -0.28
C GLN A 95 18.05 -2.00 0.57
N VAL A 96 17.05 -1.41 -0.08
CA VAL A 96 15.95 -0.66 0.54
C VAL A 96 14.67 -1.48 0.44
N TYR A 97 14.12 -1.82 1.60
CA TYR A 97 12.87 -2.55 1.76
C TYR A 97 11.78 -1.66 2.34
N VAL A 98 10.55 -1.82 1.86
CA VAL A 98 9.37 -1.13 2.38
C VAL A 98 8.39 -2.13 2.96
N CYS A 99 7.88 -1.82 4.15
CA CYS A 99 6.76 -2.49 4.81
C CYS A 99 5.65 -1.46 5.05
N ASP A 100 4.42 -1.87 4.80
CA ASP A 100 3.21 -1.08 5.04
C ASP A 100 2.36 -1.80 6.11
N PRO A 101 2.60 -1.52 7.41
CA PRO A 101 1.84 -2.14 8.50
C PRO A 101 0.39 -1.66 8.57
N GLY A 102 0.04 -0.55 7.91
CA GLY A 102 -1.30 0.02 7.89
C GLY A 102 -2.19 -0.48 6.76
N SER A 103 -1.68 -1.35 5.88
CA SER A 103 -2.39 -1.72 4.67
C SER A 103 -3.71 -2.42 4.94
N SER A 104 -4.75 -2.05 4.16
CA SER A 104 -6.05 -2.72 4.20
C SER A 104 -6.07 -4.08 3.50
N VAL A 105 -5.05 -4.38 2.70
CA VAL A 105 -4.91 -5.64 1.97
C VAL A 105 -3.72 -6.45 2.47
N ALA A 106 -3.73 -7.75 2.22
CA ALA A 106 -2.57 -8.59 2.49
C ALA A 106 -1.40 -8.14 1.61
N ARG A 107 -0.29 -7.76 2.25
CA ARG A 107 0.98 -7.40 1.60
C ARG A 107 2.11 -8.31 2.09
N PRO A 108 3.20 -8.45 1.32
CA PRO A 108 4.41 -9.09 1.83
C PRO A 108 4.93 -8.32 3.05
N VAL A 109 5.54 -9.04 4.00
CA VAL A 109 6.15 -8.44 5.21
C VAL A 109 7.09 -7.30 4.88
N ARG A 110 7.77 -7.39 3.73
CA ARG A 110 8.59 -6.32 3.16
C ARG A 110 8.81 -6.55 1.68
N GLU A 111 9.03 -5.48 0.96
CA GLU A 111 9.30 -5.50 -0.48
C GLU A 111 10.55 -4.72 -0.84
N LEU A 112 11.46 -5.30 -1.62
CA LEU A 112 12.61 -4.55 -2.15
C LEU A 112 12.09 -3.49 -3.13
N LYS A 113 12.46 -2.23 -2.92
CA LYS A 113 12.07 -1.10 -3.79
C LYS A 113 13.24 -0.41 -4.46
N ALA A 114 14.40 -0.38 -3.82
CA ALA A 114 15.60 0.18 -4.42
C ALA A 114 16.85 -0.56 -3.93
N PHE A 115 17.91 -0.49 -4.72
CA PHE A 115 19.23 -0.91 -4.29
C PHE A 115 20.32 -0.15 -5.06
N THR A 116 21.49 -0.02 -4.47
CA THR A 116 22.68 0.50 -5.16
C THR A 116 23.92 -0.27 -4.73
N LYS A 117 24.95 -0.23 -5.56
CA LYS A 117 26.23 -0.87 -5.27
C LYS A 117 27.33 0.17 -5.16
N VAL A 118 27.98 0.21 -4.01
CA VAL A 118 29.11 1.12 -3.72
C VAL A 118 30.42 0.35 -3.67
N ALA A 119 31.53 1.02 -4.01
CA ALA A 119 32.88 0.46 -3.92
C ALA A 119 33.68 1.32 -2.95
N LEU A 120 34.17 0.70 -1.87
CA LEU A 120 34.78 1.42 -0.76
C LEU A 120 36.14 0.83 -0.43
N ALA A 121 37.16 1.69 -0.39
CA ALA A 121 38.45 1.36 0.20
C ALA A 121 38.32 1.12 1.72
N PRO A 122 39.28 0.42 2.36
CA PRO A 122 39.30 0.26 3.82
C PRO A 122 39.17 1.60 4.56
N GLY A 123 38.21 1.70 5.48
CA GLY A 123 37.92 2.90 6.26
C GLY A 123 37.17 4.01 5.53
N ALA A 124 36.86 3.84 4.23
CA ALA A 124 36.10 4.83 3.48
C ALA A 124 34.59 4.71 3.75
N SER A 125 33.90 5.85 3.71
CA SER A 125 32.45 5.96 3.85
C SER A 125 31.84 6.65 2.64
N GLU A 126 30.63 6.25 2.26
CA GLU A 126 29.81 6.91 1.23
C GLU A 126 28.37 6.99 1.71
N THR A 127 27.75 8.17 1.57
CA THR A 127 26.32 8.36 1.79
C THR A 127 25.60 8.11 0.48
N VAL A 128 24.67 7.15 0.49
CA VAL A 128 23.82 6.83 -0.66
C VAL A 128 22.41 7.32 -0.42
N ALA A 129 21.79 7.83 -1.49
CA ALA A 129 20.44 8.37 -1.46
C ALA A 129 19.52 7.61 -2.43
N PHE A 130 18.27 7.42 -2.03
CA PHE A 130 17.21 6.81 -2.81
C PHE A 130 15.95 7.67 -2.77
N THR A 131 15.19 7.64 -3.85
CA THR A 131 13.85 8.24 -3.90
C THR A 131 12.86 7.15 -4.23
N LEU A 132 11.99 6.83 -3.27
CA LEU A 132 10.87 5.91 -3.44
C LEU A 132 9.68 6.70 -3.97
N ALA A 133 9.17 6.33 -5.14
CA ALA A 133 8.02 6.96 -5.76
C ALA A 133 6.70 6.44 -5.16
N GLU A 134 5.58 7.11 -5.45
CA GLU A 134 4.23 6.65 -5.07
C GLU A 134 3.99 5.17 -5.41
N ARG A 135 4.49 4.75 -6.57
CA ARG A 135 4.37 3.37 -7.02
C ARG A 135 5.09 2.36 -6.13
N ASP A 136 6.20 2.75 -5.53
CA ASP A 136 6.95 1.88 -4.62
C ASP A 136 6.15 1.64 -3.32
N LEU A 137 5.32 2.59 -2.95
CA LEU A 137 4.47 2.55 -1.75
C LEU A 137 3.10 1.92 -2.03
N SER A 138 2.65 1.97 -3.28
CA SER A 138 1.32 1.49 -3.70
C SER A 138 1.20 -0.03 -3.82
N TYR A 139 -0.04 -0.53 -3.79
CA TYR A 139 -0.43 -1.88 -4.20
C TYR A 139 -1.42 -1.83 -5.38
N TRP A 140 -1.60 -2.95 -6.08
CA TRP A 140 -2.63 -3.07 -7.10
C TRP A 140 -3.96 -3.43 -6.45
N SER A 141 -4.94 -2.53 -6.53
CA SER A 141 -6.31 -2.81 -6.09
C SER A 141 -7.11 -3.40 -7.25
N ILE A 142 -7.65 -4.61 -7.05
CA ILE A 142 -8.58 -5.23 -7.99
C ILE A 142 -9.87 -4.38 -8.08
N ARG A 143 -10.33 -3.82 -6.95
CA ARG A 143 -11.55 -2.99 -6.88
C ARG A 143 -11.39 -1.68 -7.65
N ALA A 144 -10.27 -0.99 -7.47
CA ALA A 144 -9.99 0.24 -8.20
C ALA A 144 -9.51 -0.02 -9.65
N HIS A 145 -9.18 -1.27 -9.98
CA HIS A 145 -8.55 -1.66 -11.23
C HIS A 145 -7.28 -0.84 -11.54
N GLY A 146 -6.52 -0.53 -10.49
CA GLY A 146 -5.48 0.50 -10.50
C GLY A 146 -4.53 0.41 -9.32
N TRP A 147 -3.50 1.25 -9.34
CA TRP A 147 -2.56 1.39 -8.23
C TRP A 147 -3.10 2.33 -7.18
N VAL A 148 -3.02 1.89 -5.93
CA VAL A 148 -3.58 2.58 -4.79
C VAL A 148 -2.49 2.75 -3.75
N LEU A 149 -2.32 3.99 -3.30
CA LEU A 149 -1.54 4.36 -2.13
C LEU A 149 -2.50 4.59 -0.96
N GLU A 150 -2.24 3.90 0.15
CA GLU A 150 -2.90 4.19 1.42
C GLU A 150 -2.00 5.13 2.23
N PRO A 151 -2.52 6.28 2.70
CA PRO A 151 -1.76 7.13 3.60
C PRO A 151 -1.59 6.44 4.96
N GLY A 152 -0.50 6.75 5.65
CA GLY A 152 -0.19 6.16 6.96
C GLY A 152 1.31 5.90 7.16
N PRO A 153 1.66 5.11 8.19
CA PRO A 153 3.04 4.81 8.50
C PRO A 153 3.61 3.77 7.53
N PHE A 154 4.71 4.12 6.85
CA PHE A 154 5.55 3.19 6.11
C PHE A 154 6.84 2.93 6.86
N GLN A 155 7.23 1.67 6.97
CA GLN A 155 8.52 1.28 7.52
C GLN A 155 9.52 1.07 6.38
N VAL A 156 10.60 1.86 6.38
CA VAL A 156 11.74 1.72 5.46
C VAL A 156 12.86 1.01 6.20
N ALA A 157 13.30 -0.13 5.70
CA ALA A 157 14.42 -0.87 6.24
C ALA A 157 15.59 -0.93 5.25
N ILE A 158 16.80 -0.73 5.76
CA ILE A 158 18.03 -0.86 5.00
C ILE A 158 18.76 -2.12 5.44
N GLY A 159 19.20 -2.91 4.47
CA GLY A 159 19.94 -4.13 4.73
C GLY A 159 20.96 -4.49 3.67
N ALA A 160 21.77 -5.50 3.99
CA ALA A 160 22.65 -6.19 3.05
C ALA A 160 21.95 -7.43 2.43
N SER A 161 20.82 -7.86 2.98
CA SER A 161 19.92 -8.86 2.39
C SER A 161 18.51 -8.72 2.97
N SER A 162 17.53 -9.45 2.42
CA SER A 162 16.15 -9.48 2.96
C SER A 162 16.05 -9.87 4.44
N ARG A 163 17.05 -10.58 4.97
CA ARG A 163 17.15 -11.01 6.38
C ARG A 163 18.36 -10.49 7.15
N ASP A 164 19.15 -9.60 6.54
CA ASP A 164 20.20 -8.82 7.22
C ASP A 164 19.82 -7.35 7.11
N LEU A 165 18.78 -6.97 7.88
CA LEU A 165 18.32 -5.58 7.99
C LEU A 165 19.03 -4.93 9.18
N ARG A 166 19.73 -3.83 8.90
CA ARG A 166 20.64 -3.19 9.86
C ARG A 166 20.05 -1.92 10.44
N LEU A 167 19.30 -1.17 9.64
CA LEU A 167 18.66 0.08 10.05
C LEU A 167 17.21 0.08 9.62
N THR A 168 16.36 0.77 10.37
CA THR A 168 14.94 0.91 10.07
C THR A 168 14.46 2.29 10.51
N ALA A 169 13.64 2.92 9.68
CA ALA A 169 12.97 4.18 9.97
C ALA A 169 11.47 4.03 9.65
N THR A 170 10.63 4.75 10.39
CA THR A 170 9.19 4.85 10.09
C THR A 170 8.92 6.26 9.58
N VAL A 171 8.19 6.35 8.48
CA VAL A 171 7.84 7.60 7.81
C VAL A 171 6.34 7.68 7.66
N GLU A 172 5.75 8.78 8.11
CA GLU A 172 4.33 9.04 7.90
C GLU A 172 4.12 9.62 6.51
N VAL A 173 3.32 8.95 5.68
CA VAL A 173 2.95 9.43 4.36
C VAL A 173 1.54 10.01 4.43
N ALA A 174 1.45 11.33 4.35
CA ALA A 174 0.17 12.03 4.32
C ALA A 174 -0.48 11.95 2.93
N GLY A 175 -1.80 11.84 2.93
CA GLY A 175 -2.63 11.83 1.73
C GLY A 175 -4.09 11.64 2.11
N PRO A 176 -5.05 11.97 1.24
CA PRO A 176 -6.43 11.59 1.43
C PRO A 176 -6.56 10.07 1.33
N PRO A 177 -7.58 9.48 1.95
CA PRO A 177 -7.87 8.06 1.77
C PRO A 177 -8.13 7.76 0.29
N PRO A 178 -7.81 6.54 -0.17
CA PRO A 178 -8.07 6.16 -1.54
C PRO A 178 -9.57 6.11 -1.82
N ALA A 179 -9.99 6.75 -2.90
CA ALA A 179 -11.37 6.72 -3.38
C ALA A 179 -11.56 5.49 -4.27
N PHE A 180 -12.28 4.48 -3.77
CA PHE A 180 -12.66 3.34 -4.59
C PHE A 180 -13.92 3.65 -5.40
N PRO A 181 -14.05 3.10 -6.62
CA PRO A 181 -15.29 3.21 -7.38
C PRO A 181 -16.48 2.75 -6.55
N LEU A 182 -17.54 3.56 -6.56
CA LEU A 182 -18.83 3.19 -5.99
C LEU A 182 -19.60 2.34 -7.00
N ASP A 183 -20.26 1.30 -6.49
CA ASP A 183 -21.14 0.43 -7.24
C ASP A 183 -22.48 0.23 -6.52
N GLY A 184 -23.38 -0.51 -7.16
CA GLY A 184 -24.72 -0.77 -6.61
C GLY A 184 -24.73 -1.51 -5.28
N ASN A 185 -23.64 -2.16 -4.85
CA ASN A 185 -23.53 -2.86 -3.57
C ASN A 185 -22.66 -2.13 -2.55
N SER A 186 -22.14 -0.95 -2.90
CA SER A 186 -21.30 -0.18 -2.00
C SER A 186 -22.04 0.19 -0.72
N THR A 187 -21.30 0.26 0.38
CA THR A 187 -21.85 0.52 1.71
C THR A 187 -22.03 2.00 1.97
N LEU A 188 -22.83 2.34 2.98
CA LEU A 188 -22.98 3.74 3.40
C LEU A 188 -21.65 4.38 3.78
N ALA A 189 -20.75 3.64 4.45
CA ALA A 189 -19.44 4.15 4.80
C ALA A 189 -18.63 4.52 3.55
N GLU A 190 -18.63 3.64 2.54
CA GLU A 190 -17.90 3.88 1.28
C GLU A 190 -18.43 5.11 0.54
N TRP A 191 -19.76 5.32 0.54
CA TRP A 191 -20.35 6.53 -0.02
C TRP A 191 -19.96 7.80 0.75
N LEU A 192 -19.96 7.73 2.08
CA LEU A 192 -19.59 8.87 2.94
C LEU A 192 -18.10 9.23 2.83
N ASP A 193 -17.24 8.25 2.56
CA ASP A 193 -15.79 8.44 2.44
C ASP A 193 -15.37 8.79 1.00
N HIS A 194 -16.26 8.60 0.02
CA HIS A 194 -15.99 8.92 -1.38
C HIS A 194 -16.07 10.43 -1.65
N PRO A 195 -15.04 11.08 -2.26
CA PRO A 195 -14.98 12.53 -2.44
C PRO A 195 -16.18 13.14 -3.18
N LEU A 196 -16.72 12.42 -4.17
CA LEU A 196 -17.92 12.83 -4.91
C LEU A 196 -19.21 12.19 -4.36
N GLY A 197 -19.08 11.04 -3.70
CA GLY A 197 -20.22 10.26 -3.24
C GLY A 197 -20.85 10.87 -1.99
N HIS A 198 -20.02 11.48 -1.14
CA HIS A 198 -20.44 12.12 0.09
C HIS A 198 -21.51 13.18 -0.15
N ASP A 199 -21.21 14.16 -1.02
CA ASP A 199 -22.10 15.28 -1.27
C ASP A 199 -23.41 14.84 -1.92
N VAL A 200 -23.32 13.91 -2.88
CA VAL A 200 -24.48 13.31 -3.54
C VAL A 200 -25.38 12.59 -2.53
N LEU A 201 -24.80 11.76 -1.67
CA LEU A 201 -25.53 11.04 -0.63
C LEU A 201 -26.20 12.01 0.36
N MET A 202 -25.46 13.00 0.85
CA MET A 202 -25.99 13.96 1.82
C MET A 202 -27.13 14.79 1.23
N ASP A 203 -27.07 15.16 -0.04
CA ASP A 203 -28.14 15.87 -0.74
C ASP A 203 -29.39 14.98 -0.97
N LEU A 204 -29.20 13.68 -1.24
CA LEU A 204 -30.31 12.72 -1.32
C LEU A 204 -30.99 12.53 0.05
N LEU A 205 -30.22 12.38 1.12
CA LEU A 205 -30.77 12.20 2.48
C LEU A 205 -31.57 13.41 2.95
N ARG A 206 -31.13 14.64 2.63
CA ARG A 206 -31.86 15.88 2.98
C ARG A 206 -33.18 16.02 2.22
N ARG A 207 -33.23 15.56 0.97
CA ARG A 207 -34.40 15.70 0.07
C ARG A 207 -35.33 14.48 0.08
N SER A 208 -35.10 13.53 0.98
CA SER A 208 -35.91 12.32 1.06
C SER A 208 -37.41 12.66 1.24
N PRO A 209 -38.32 11.99 0.50
CA PRO A 209 -39.77 12.24 0.58
C PRO A 209 -40.37 12.09 1.99
N GLY A 210 -39.70 11.32 2.86
CA GLY A 210 -40.09 11.09 4.26
C GLY A 210 -39.56 12.14 5.25
N GLY A 211 -38.85 13.17 4.78
CA GLY A 211 -38.16 14.18 5.60
C GLY A 211 -36.65 13.94 5.67
N ASP A 212 -35.92 14.93 6.21
CA ASP A 212 -34.46 14.91 6.30
C ASP A 212 -33.95 13.72 7.13
N LEU A 213 -33.20 12.83 6.48
CA LEU A 213 -32.62 11.63 7.10
C LEU A 213 -31.18 11.85 7.60
N THR A 214 -30.56 13.01 7.36
CA THR A 214 -29.20 13.30 7.84
C THR A 214 -29.03 13.21 9.37
N PRO A 215 -30.05 13.51 10.22
CA PRO A 215 -29.96 13.30 11.66
C PRO A 215 -29.74 11.83 12.04
N LEU A 216 -29.99 10.86 11.13
CA LEU A 216 -29.67 9.44 11.35
C LEU A 216 -28.16 9.17 11.44
N LEU A 217 -27.32 10.06 10.91
CA LEU A 217 -25.87 9.88 10.81
C LEU A 217 -25.08 10.70 11.84
N GLU A 218 -25.74 11.57 12.59
CA GLU A 218 -25.11 12.42 13.61
C GLU A 218 -24.59 11.62 14.80
N ASP A 219 -25.30 10.56 15.18
CA ASP A 219 -24.87 9.67 16.26
C ASP A 219 -23.73 8.74 15.78
N PRO A 220 -22.53 8.80 16.40
CA PRO A 220 -21.38 8.01 15.95
C PRO A 220 -21.59 6.50 16.02
N GLY A 221 -22.36 6.02 17.02
CA GLY A 221 -22.63 4.59 17.20
C GLY A 221 -23.51 4.04 16.09
N ARG A 222 -24.60 4.75 15.79
CA ARG A 222 -25.53 4.42 14.71
C ARG A 222 -24.89 4.60 13.34
N ARG A 223 -24.05 5.63 13.15
CA ARG A 223 -23.28 5.81 11.90
C ARG A 223 -22.37 4.61 11.63
N ARG A 224 -21.66 4.10 12.64
CA ARG A 224 -20.85 2.87 12.50
C ARG A 224 -21.69 1.64 12.18
N MET A 225 -22.83 1.49 12.85
CA MET A 225 -23.75 0.38 12.60
C MET A 225 -24.29 0.40 11.16
N LEU A 226 -24.87 1.52 10.73
CA LEU A 226 -25.44 1.69 9.38
C LEU A 226 -24.37 1.72 8.29
N GLY A 227 -23.16 2.19 8.63
CA GLY A 227 -22.02 2.28 7.71
C GLY A 227 -21.66 0.95 7.03
N SER A 228 -21.89 -0.17 7.72
CA SER A 228 -21.63 -1.52 7.20
C SER A 228 -22.71 -2.04 6.24
N PHE A 229 -23.88 -1.40 6.16
CA PHE A 229 -24.97 -1.87 5.32
C PHE A 229 -24.75 -1.45 3.86
N PRO A 230 -24.92 -2.37 2.90
CA PRO A 230 -25.02 -2.03 1.49
C PRO A 230 -26.16 -1.04 1.25
N MET A 231 -25.94 -0.06 0.39
CA MET A 231 -26.94 0.98 0.08
C MET A 231 -28.31 0.41 -0.38
N PRO A 232 -28.40 -0.67 -1.16
CA PRO A 232 -29.70 -1.28 -1.50
C PRO A 232 -30.47 -1.78 -0.27
N ARG A 233 -29.77 -2.29 0.74
CA ARG A 233 -30.42 -2.73 1.98
C ARG A 233 -30.90 -1.55 2.81
N LEU A 234 -30.12 -0.47 2.88
CA LEU A 234 -30.56 0.75 3.55
C LEU A 234 -31.75 1.39 2.85
N ALA A 235 -31.74 1.44 1.51
CA ALA A 235 -32.89 1.89 0.73
C ALA A 235 -34.15 1.05 1.01
N ALA A 236 -34.02 -0.27 1.08
CA ALA A 236 -35.16 -1.13 1.45
C ALA A 236 -35.71 -0.87 2.86
N MET A 237 -34.85 -0.45 3.81
CA MET A 237 -35.24 -0.12 5.18
C MET A 237 -35.82 1.29 5.33
N LEU A 238 -35.32 2.26 4.56
CA LEU A 238 -35.63 3.69 4.68
C LEU A 238 -36.70 4.17 3.67
N GLY A 239 -36.97 3.39 2.62
CA GLY A 239 -38.03 3.64 1.64
C GLY A 239 -37.58 3.38 0.18
N PRO A 240 -38.43 2.79 -0.67
CA PRO A 240 -38.05 2.32 -2.01
C PRO A 240 -37.57 3.44 -2.95
N THR A 241 -38.03 4.68 -2.76
CA THR A 241 -37.65 5.85 -3.57
C THR A 241 -36.17 6.21 -3.44
N LEU A 242 -35.54 5.96 -2.29
CA LEU A 242 -34.13 6.23 -2.07
C LEU A 242 -33.24 5.34 -2.97
N GLY A 243 -33.66 4.09 -3.18
CA GLY A 243 -32.92 3.12 -4.01
C GLY A 243 -32.84 3.53 -5.48
N ASP A 244 -33.97 4.00 -6.03
CA ASP A 244 -34.05 4.44 -7.43
C ASP A 244 -33.26 5.74 -7.68
N GLU A 245 -33.20 6.63 -6.67
CA GLU A 245 -32.40 7.85 -6.73
C GLU A 245 -30.91 7.57 -6.62
N LEU A 246 -30.50 6.65 -5.75
CA LEU A 246 -29.11 6.20 -5.65
C LEU A 246 -28.64 5.50 -6.92
N GLY A 247 -29.47 4.65 -7.52
CA GLY A 247 -29.15 4.00 -8.80
C GLY A 247 -28.93 5.01 -9.93
N ARG A 248 -29.76 6.07 -10.00
CA ARG A 248 -29.59 7.18 -10.95
C ARG A 248 -28.33 8.00 -10.65
N ALA A 249 -28.07 8.28 -9.38
CA ALA A 249 -26.89 9.03 -8.96
C ALA A 249 -25.59 8.26 -9.28
N LEU A 250 -25.56 6.94 -9.06
CA LEU A 250 -24.46 6.04 -9.45
C LEU A 250 -24.20 6.08 -10.96
N ALA A 251 -25.26 5.95 -11.78
CA ALA A 251 -25.11 6.03 -13.24
C ALA A 251 -24.51 7.38 -13.66
N ALA A 252 -24.95 8.49 -13.06
CA ALA A 252 -24.43 9.82 -13.34
C ALA A 252 -22.99 10.05 -12.85
N THR A 253 -22.54 9.36 -11.80
CA THR A 253 -21.15 9.45 -11.30
C THR A 253 -20.18 8.51 -12.02
N LEU A 254 -20.67 7.46 -12.69
CA LEU A 254 -19.86 6.52 -13.47
C LEU A 254 -19.63 6.99 -14.93
N ASP A 255 -20.52 7.83 -15.47
CA ASP A 255 -20.46 8.34 -16.85
C ASP A 255 -19.67 9.67 -17.02
N GLY A 256 -19.08 10.21 -15.94
CA GLY A 256 -18.33 11.49 -15.93
C GLY A 256 -16.86 11.32 -15.55
#